data_AF-A0A1I2PEH0-F1
#
_entry.id   AF-A0A1I2PEH0-F1
#
_cell.length_a   1.000
_cell.length_b   1.000
_cell.length_c   1.000
_cell.angle_alpha   90.00
_cell.angle_beta   90.00
_cell.angle_gamma   90.00
#
_symmetry.space_group_name_H-M   'P 1'
#
loop_
_entity.id
_entity.type
_entity.pdbx_description
1 polymer ?
#
loop_
_entity_poly.entity_id
_entity_poly.type
_entity_poly.pdbx_seq_one_letter_code
_entity_poly.pdbx_strand_id
1 'polypeptide(L)'
;MRKLILLFIFIFAIGSAAEARPETKTFLVLFKSKELKASKTNLKSIEAQFSSFSTRSYSGNSELALLIEIPSCDFDECFLGQFLIDTGTKKNIQLQELAFRLFDMTQNERELDLIVKTYDSKKSKKSGALFKSIP
;
A
#
# COMPACT_ATOMS: atom_id res chain seq x y z
N MET A 1 -35.19 -14.05 -31.92
CA MET A 1 -35.25 -13.29 -30.65
C MET A 1 -34.55 -13.98 -29.48
N ARG A 2 -34.71 -15.30 -29.26
CA ARG A 2 -34.00 -16.04 -28.18
C ARG A 2 -32.47 -15.86 -28.14
N LYS A 3 -31.79 -15.84 -29.29
CA LYS A 3 -30.33 -15.67 -29.38
C LYS A 3 -29.85 -14.26 -28.96
N LEU A 4 -30.66 -13.24 -29.19
CA LEU A 4 -30.37 -11.85 -28.81
C LEU A 4 -30.52 -11.62 -27.30
N ILE A 5 -31.50 -12.29 -26.68
CA ILE A 5 -31.70 -12.25 -25.22
C ILE A 5 -30.55 -12.95 -24.50
N LEU A 6 -30.09 -14.10 -25.00
CA LEU A 6 -28.92 -14.80 -24.46
C LEU A 6 -27.63 -13.96 -24.55
N LEU A 7 -27.44 -13.23 -25.65
CA LEU A 7 -26.31 -12.32 -25.81
C LEU A 7 -26.36 -11.17 -24.80
N PHE A 8 -27.54 -10.59 -24.56
CA PHE A 8 -27.73 -9.53 -23.58
C PHE A 8 -27.46 -10.00 -22.14
N ILE A 9 -27.91 -11.22 -21.80
CA ILE A 9 -27.63 -11.83 -20.48
C ILE A 9 -26.14 -12.09 -20.31
N PHE A 10 -25.45 -12.56 -21.37
CA PHE A 10 -24.01 -12.82 -21.32
C PHE A 10 -23.20 -11.53 -21.14
N ILE A 11 -23.57 -10.45 -21.85
CA ILE A 11 -22.92 -9.15 -21.71
C ILE A 11 -23.15 -8.55 -20.30
N PHE A 12 -24.36 -8.69 -19.75
CA PHE A 12 -24.67 -8.19 -18.40
C PHE A 12 -23.94 -8.99 -17.30
N ALA A 13 -23.78 -10.30 -17.48
CA ALA A 13 -23.03 -11.15 -16.57
C ALA A 13 -21.52 -10.83 -16.54
N ILE A 14 -20.93 -10.46 -17.69
CA ILE A 14 -19.52 -10.05 -17.77
C ILE A 14 -19.30 -8.66 -17.15
N GLY A 15 -20.27 -7.74 -17.31
CA GLY A 15 -20.17 -6.37 -16.78
C GLY A 15 -20.23 -6.27 -15.25
N SER A 16 -20.76 -7.30 -14.57
CA SER A 16 -20.90 -7.32 -13.11
C SER A 16 -19.66 -7.81 -12.37
N ALA A 17 -18.62 -8.27 -13.09
CA ALA A 17 -17.37 -8.79 -12.52
C ALA A 17 -16.23 -7.75 -12.49
N ALA A 18 -16.52 -6.47 -12.73
CA ALA A 18 -15.61 -5.38 -12.40
C ALA A 18 -15.75 -5.04 -10.92
N GLU A 19 -15.26 -5.94 -10.06
CA GLU A 19 -15.15 -5.67 -8.63
C GLU A 19 -14.25 -4.45 -8.47
N ALA A 20 -14.82 -3.35 -7.99
CA ALA A 20 -14.06 -2.16 -7.63
C ALA A 20 -13.04 -2.62 -6.61
N ARG A 21 -11.76 -2.71 -7.01
CA ARG A 21 -10.69 -2.99 -6.05
C ARG A 21 -10.85 -1.93 -4.96
N PRO A 22 -11.12 -2.30 -3.70
CA PRO A 22 -11.20 -1.31 -2.64
C PRO A 22 -9.89 -0.54 -2.70
N GLU A 23 -9.97 0.79 -2.77
CA GLU A 23 -8.76 1.59 -2.84
C GLU A 23 -7.86 1.17 -1.69
N THR A 24 -6.68 0.62 -1.94
CA THR A 24 -5.79 0.24 -0.84
C THR A 24 -5.00 1.48 -0.44
N LYS A 25 -4.89 1.74 0.85
CA LYS A 25 -4.00 2.76 1.38
C LYS A 25 -2.69 2.15 1.86
N THR A 26 -1.58 2.79 1.51
CA THR A 26 -0.24 2.36 1.89
C THR A 26 0.29 3.30 2.96
N PHE A 27 0.61 2.80 4.14
CA PHE A 27 1.18 3.59 5.23
C PHE A 27 2.64 3.22 5.50
N LEU A 28 3.50 4.22 5.60
CA LEU A 28 4.88 4.07 6.04
C LEU A 28 5.01 4.53 7.49
N VAL A 29 5.41 3.61 8.37
CA VAL A 29 5.65 3.86 9.79
C VAL A 29 7.14 3.82 10.06
N LEU A 30 7.72 4.91 10.58
CA LEU A 30 9.13 4.99 10.94
C LEU A 30 9.30 4.95 12.46
N PHE A 31 10.11 4.01 12.94
CA PHE A 31 10.31 3.75 14.36
C PHE A 31 11.61 4.34 14.88
N LYS A 32 11.58 4.78 16.14
CA LYS A 32 12.80 5.11 16.88
C LYS A 32 13.31 3.86 17.58
N SER A 33 14.53 3.43 17.24
CA SER A 33 15.18 2.30 17.90
C SER A 33 15.25 2.41 19.43
N LYS A 34 15.33 3.63 19.97
CA LYS A 34 15.35 3.88 21.43
C LYS A 34 14.00 3.57 22.09
N GLU A 35 12.89 3.97 21.47
CA GLU A 35 11.54 3.76 22.01
C GLU A 35 11.14 2.29 22.00
N LEU A 36 11.50 1.57 20.93
CA LEU A 36 11.29 0.12 20.83
C LEU A 36 12.02 -0.62 21.96
N LYS A 37 13.29 -0.27 22.21
CA LYS A 37 14.10 -0.85 23.29
C LYS A 37 13.55 -0.52 24.67
N ALA A 38 13.14 0.73 24.90
CA ALA A 38 12.55 1.17 26.17
C ALA A 38 11.24 0.40 26.46
N SER A 39 10.44 0.17 25.42
CA SER A 39 9.17 -0.55 25.50
C SER A 39 9.31 -2.08 25.41
N LYS A 40 10.55 -2.61 25.41
CA LYS A 40 10.86 -4.05 25.31
C LYS A 40 10.18 -4.76 24.13
N THR A 41 9.95 -4.05 23.04
CA THR A 41 9.34 -4.58 21.81
C THR A 41 10.32 -4.53 20.64
N ASN A 42 9.96 -5.13 19.52
CA ASN A 42 10.75 -5.13 18.30
C ASN A 42 9.86 -5.08 17.06
N LEU A 43 10.45 -4.69 15.93
CA LEU A 43 9.73 -4.47 14.67
C LEU A 43 8.93 -5.70 14.22
N LYS A 44 9.50 -6.90 14.39
CA LYS A 44 8.84 -8.17 14.01
C LYS A 44 7.62 -8.46 14.88
N SER A 45 7.68 -8.15 16.17
CA SER A 45 6.57 -8.29 17.11
C SER A 45 5.43 -7.30 16.82
N ILE A 46 5.78 -6.09 16.37
CA ILE A 46 4.80 -5.08 15.94
C ILE A 46 4.17 -5.53 14.62
N GLU A 47 4.97 -5.93 13.64
CA GLU A 47 4.51 -6.43 12.34
C GLU A 47 3.52 -7.59 12.49
N ALA A 48 3.77 -8.53 13.40
CA ALA A 48 2.87 -9.65 13.66
C ALA A 48 1.46 -9.23 14.12
N GLN A 49 1.33 -8.09 14.81
CA GLN A 49 0.03 -7.56 15.24
C GLN A 49 -0.78 -6.98 14.09
N PHE A 50 -0.14 -6.69 12.96
CA PHE A 50 -0.78 -6.27 11.72
C PHE A 50 -0.89 -7.39 10.69
N SER A 51 -0.76 -8.67 11.11
CA SER A 51 -0.75 -9.84 10.21
C SER A 51 -2.02 -10.05 9.37
N SER A 52 -3.13 -9.37 9.69
CA SER A 52 -4.33 -9.34 8.86
C SER A 52 -4.20 -8.42 7.63
N PHE A 53 -3.13 -7.63 7.56
CA PHE A 53 -2.81 -6.71 6.47
C PHE A 53 -1.55 -7.16 5.73
N SER A 54 -1.34 -6.61 4.53
CA SER A 54 -0.08 -6.78 3.81
C SER A 54 0.98 -5.89 4.45
N THR A 55 2.02 -6.49 5.01
CA THR A 55 3.09 -5.76 5.70
C THR A 55 4.46 -6.04 5.10
N ARG A 56 5.35 -5.07 5.22
CA ARG A 56 6.77 -5.28 4.89
C ARG A 56 7.65 -4.46 5.84
N SER A 57 8.46 -5.15 6.63
CA SER A 57 9.46 -4.53 7.50
C SER A 57 10.78 -4.25 6.78
N TYR A 58 11.41 -3.14 7.14
CA TYR A 58 12.71 -2.71 6.63
C TYR A 58 13.63 -2.42 7.81
N SER A 59 14.84 -2.96 7.74
CA SER A 59 15.87 -2.84 8.77
C SER A 59 17.27 -2.94 8.15
N GLY A 60 18.31 -2.58 8.90
CA GLY A 60 19.71 -2.62 8.46
C GLY A 60 20.36 -1.25 8.55
N ASN A 61 20.79 -0.71 7.41
CA ASN A 61 21.45 0.61 7.32
C ASN A 61 20.48 1.80 7.29
N SER A 62 19.18 1.54 7.32
CA SER A 62 18.13 2.57 7.36
C SER A 62 17.48 2.60 8.74
N GLU A 63 16.69 3.65 8.99
CA GLU A 63 15.76 3.65 10.12
C GLU A 63 14.81 2.44 10.02
N LEU A 64 14.39 1.95 11.19
CA LEU A 64 13.44 0.85 11.27
C LEU A 64 12.10 1.32 10.72
N ALA A 65 11.57 0.60 9.74
CA ALA A 65 10.34 0.99 9.07
C ALA A 65 9.41 -0.20 8.85
N LEU A 66 8.11 0.08 8.86
CA LEU A 66 7.05 -0.86 8.52
C LEU A 66 6.15 -0.23 7.47
N LEU A 67 6.02 -0.89 6.33
CA LEU A 67 4.98 -0.61 5.34
C LEU A 67 3.76 -1.47 5.68
N ILE A 68 2.56 -0.86 5.66
CA ILE A 68 1.28 -1.51 5.94
C ILE A 68 0.30 -1.11 4.84
N GLU A 69 -0.24 -2.06 4.10
CA GLU A 69 -1.28 -1.83 3.11
C GLU A 69 -2.64 -2.24 3.70
N ILE A 70 -3.54 -1.27 3.83
CA ILE A 70 -4.85 -1.42 4.47
C ILE A 70 -5.93 -1.18 3.41
N PRO A 71 -6.88 -2.12 3.22
CA PRO A 71 -8.04 -1.90 2.35
C PRO A 71 -8.85 -0.68 2.85
N SER A 72 -9.12 0.31 1.99
CA SER A 72 -9.69 1.60 2.41
C SER A 72 -11.09 1.46 3.02
N CYS A 73 -11.15 1.81 4.30
CA CYS A 73 -12.32 2.25 5.05
C CYS A 73 -11.85 3.45 5.89
N ASP A 74 -12.12 4.70 5.50
CA ASP A 74 -11.85 5.94 6.26
C ASP A 74 -10.60 5.95 7.18
N PHE A 75 -9.50 5.36 6.71
CA PHE A 75 -8.29 5.14 7.51
C PHE A 75 -7.29 6.25 7.20
N ASP A 76 -6.81 6.94 8.23
CA ASP A 76 -5.79 7.99 8.12
C ASP A 76 -4.61 7.73 9.05
N GLU A 77 -3.55 8.53 8.93
CA GLU A 77 -2.33 8.38 9.73
C GLU A 77 -2.61 8.58 11.22
N CYS A 78 -3.57 9.44 11.55
CA CYS A 78 -3.98 9.71 12.93
C CYS A 78 -4.61 8.46 13.56
N PHE A 79 -5.52 7.81 12.84
CA PHE A 79 -6.17 6.58 13.29
C PHE A 79 -5.15 5.44 13.42
N LEU A 80 -4.23 5.31 12.46
CA LEU A 80 -3.13 4.33 12.54
C LEU A 80 -2.24 4.59 13.77
N GLY A 81 -1.94 5.85 14.07
CA GLY A 81 -1.11 6.25 15.21
C GLY A 81 -1.73 5.88 16.57
N GLN A 82 -3.05 5.86 16.67
CA GLN A 82 -3.79 5.50 17.88
C GLN A 82 -3.87 3.99 18.12
N PHE A 83 -3.43 3.16 17.15
CA PHE A 83 -3.49 1.71 17.28
C PHE A 83 -2.69 1.23 18.50
N LEU A 84 -3.31 0.38 19.31
CA LEU A 84 -2.70 -0.12 20.53
C LEU A 84 -1.79 -1.30 20.22
N ILE A 85 -0.52 -1.14 20.55
CA ILE A 85 0.51 -2.16 20.38
C ILE A 85 0.73 -2.86 21.71
N ASP A 86 0.55 -4.18 21.69
CA ASP A 86 0.96 -5.07 22.76
C ASP A 86 2.49 -5.18 22.77
N THR A 87 3.08 -4.91 23.93
CA THR A 87 4.52 -4.96 24.17
C THR A 87 4.92 -6.13 25.06
N GLY A 88 3.97 -6.99 25.45
CA GLY A 88 4.15 -8.04 26.45
C GLY A 88 4.28 -7.51 27.88
N THR A 89 4.10 -6.20 28.08
CA THR A 89 4.02 -5.57 29.40
C THR A 89 2.56 -5.39 29.82
N LYS A 90 2.30 -5.02 31.08
CA LYS A 90 0.92 -4.82 31.58
C LYS A 90 0.16 -3.68 30.89
N LYS A 91 0.81 -2.87 30.04
CA LYS A 91 0.21 -1.70 29.40
C LYS A 91 0.46 -1.71 27.90
N ASN A 92 -0.62 -1.58 27.13
CA ASN A 92 -0.55 -1.32 25.70
C ASN A 92 -0.12 0.12 25.44
N ILE A 93 0.65 0.33 24.38
CA ILE A 93 1.22 1.63 24.02
C ILE A 93 0.70 2.00 22.64
N GLN A 94 0.39 3.28 22.39
CA GLN A 94 -0.06 3.69 21.07
C GLN A 94 1.09 3.61 20.06
N LEU A 95 0.79 3.25 18.80
CA LEU A 95 1.81 3.13 17.76
C LEU A 95 2.62 4.42 17.59
N GLN A 96 1.97 5.59 17.71
CA GLN A 96 2.62 6.91 17.66
C GLN A 96 3.61 7.20 18.80
N GLU A 97 3.58 6.46 19.90
CA GLU A 97 4.59 6.58 20.97
C GLU A 97 5.86 5.77 20.62
N LEU A 98 5.73 4.73 19.78
CA LEU A 98 6.83 3.90 19.30
C LEU A 98 7.42 4.40 17.97
N ALA A 99 6.59 5.04 17.15
CA ALA A 99 6.91 5.58 15.85
C ALA A 99 7.02 7.10 15.87
N PHE A 100 8.02 7.67 15.18
CA PHE A 100 8.21 9.13 15.16
C PHE A 100 7.58 9.81 13.95
N ARG A 101 7.25 9.04 12.90
CA ARG A 101 6.53 9.51 11.72
C ARG A 101 5.66 8.40 11.14
N LEU A 102 4.46 8.77 10.76
CA LEU A 102 3.52 7.96 9.98
C LEU A 102 3.18 8.77 8.72
N PHE A 103 3.22 8.13 7.55
CA PHE A 103 2.93 8.77 6.27
C PHE A 103 1.92 7.95 5.48
N ASP A 104 0.86 8.59 4.96
CA ASP A 104 0.05 8.03 3.88
C ASP A 104 0.82 8.18 2.54
N MET A 105 1.26 7.05 1.99
CA MET A 105 2.00 6.95 0.73
C MET A 105 1.08 6.73 -0.48
N THR A 106 -0.24 6.65 -0.28
CA THR A 106 -1.20 6.25 -1.31
C THR A 106 -1.20 7.17 -2.53
N GLN A 107 -1.06 8.48 -2.31
CA GLN A 107 -1.00 9.44 -3.42
C GLN A 107 0.35 9.39 -4.14
N ASN A 108 1.45 9.26 -3.37
CA ASN A 108 2.80 9.20 -3.94
C ASN A 108 3.01 7.97 -4.83
N GLU A 109 2.46 6.80 -4.47
CA GLU A 109 2.56 5.61 -5.31
C GLU A 109 1.82 5.76 -6.64
N ARG A 110 0.61 6.35 -6.62
CA ARG A 110 -0.17 6.61 -7.84
C ARG A 110 0.53 7.61 -8.76
N GLU A 111 1.09 8.67 -8.20
CA GLU A 111 1.84 9.67 -8.96
C GLU A 111 3.14 9.12 -9.53
N LEU A 112 3.90 8.36 -8.74
CA LEU A 112 5.14 7.72 -9.21
C LEU A 112 4.85 6.70 -10.31
N ASP A 113 3.85 5.84 -10.16
CA ASP A 113 3.44 4.87 -11.18
C ASP A 113 3.00 5.56 -12.48
N LEU A 114 2.27 6.68 -12.37
CA LEU A 114 1.91 7.50 -13.53
C LEU A 114 3.16 8.08 -14.23
N ILE A 115 4.12 8.60 -13.48
CA ILE A 115 5.38 9.15 -14.00
C ILE A 115 6.19 8.05 -14.71
N VAL A 116 6.33 6.87 -14.09
CA VAL A 116 7.06 5.72 -14.66
C VAL A 116 6.39 5.24 -15.94
N LYS A 117 5.07 5.03 -15.93
CA LYS A 117 4.30 4.66 -17.13
C LYS A 117 4.43 5.69 -18.24
N THR A 118 4.41 6.97 -17.90
CA THR A 118 4.61 8.06 -18.86
C THR A 118 6.03 8.02 -19.43
N TYR A 119 7.04 7.73 -18.62
CA TYR A 119 8.42 7.60 -19.07
C TYR A 119 8.61 6.39 -20.02
N ASP A 120 8.09 5.23 -19.65
CA ASP A 120 8.19 4.01 -20.47
C ASP A 120 7.44 4.15 -21.80
N SER A 121 6.27 4.80 -21.81
CA SER A 121 5.52 5.10 -23.04
C SER A 121 6.26 6.08 -23.98
N LYS A 122 7.06 7.01 -23.43
CA LYS A 122 7.92 7.89 -24.22
C LYS A 122 9.11 7.12 -24.81
N LYS A 123 9.63 6.12 -24.11
CA LYS A 123 10.71 5.26 -24.59
C LYS A 123 10.27 4.37 -25.76
N SER A 124 9.05 3.83 -25.72
CA SER A 124 8.49 3.00 -26.79
C SER A 124 8.07 3.80 -28.04
N LYS A 125 7.61 5.05 -27.90
CA LYS A 125 7.33 5.93 -29.05
C LYS A 125 8.58 6.32 -29.84
N LYS A 126 9.76 6.37 -29.19
CA LYS A 126 11.04 6.65 -29.86
C LYS A 126 11.54 5.50 -30.73
N SER A 127 11.20 4.25 -30.43
CA SER A 127 11.58 3.09 -31.27
C SER A 127 10.63 2.87 -32.45
N GLY A 128 9.35 3.23 -32.34
CA GLY A 128 8.38 3.13 -33.45
C GLY A 128 8.54 4.18 -34.55
N ALA A 129 9.15 5.33 -34.25
CA ALA A 129 9.40 6.38 -35.24
C ALA A 129 10.63 6.10 -36.13
N LEU A 130 11.56 5.25 -35.68
CA LEU A 130 12.79 4.95 -36.42
C LEU A 130 12.59 3.92 -37.56
N PHE A 131 11.52 3.11 -37.51
CA PHE A 131 11.20 2.10 -38.53
C PHE A 131 10.25 2.58 -39.63
N LYS A 132 9.80 3.84 -39.59
CA LYS A 132 8.94 4.45 -40.63
C LYS A 132 9.67 5.41 -41.57
N SER A 133 10.99 5.55 -41.41
CA SER A 133 11.84 6.39 -42.24
C SER A 133 12.99 5.58 -42.83
N ILE A 134 12.67 4.57 -43.62
CA ILE A 134 13.60 3.98 -44.59
C ILE A 134 12.81 3.88 -45.90
N PRO A 135 13.19 4.61 -46.97
CA PRO A 135 12.53 4.53 -48.28
C PRO A 135 12.75 3.17 -48.96
#